data_AF-A0A9R0VH88-F1
#
_entry.id   AF-A0A9R0VH88-F1
#
_cell.length_a   1.000
_cell.length_b   1.000
_cell.length_c   1.000
_cell.angle_alpha   90.00
_cell.angle_beta   90.00
_cell.angle_gamma   90.00
#
_symmetry.space_group_name_H-M   'P 1'
#
loop_
_entity.id
_entity.type
_entity.pdbx_description
1 polymer ?
#
loop_
_entity_poly.entity_id
_entity_poly.type
_entity_poly.pdbx_seq_one_letter_code
_entity_poly.pdbx_strand_id
1 'polypeptide(L)'
;MAASELHFLLVPLVAQGHIIPMVDLARLLAAWGPRVTVVTTPVNAARNRATIDGARRAGLAVELVELPFPGPQVGLPEGLENLDQLLDDADAALPVRLFPPRRAQPVHSTHGVYDRVGDNETEPFEVPDFPMGAVGNTAMFRGFFHHPGVEKEQRDILDAEATADGLLINTLGGVEGIFVDAYAAVLRKRTWVLGSTCTSGILDKDADAMADRGNHADVDVGHVVSWLDARPPACAGKGLVVRGWAPQVTIQSHPAVGGFLTHCGWNATLEAISHGVPTLTWPCFTDQFCSERLLVDVLRIGIRSGVKVPAKNVPKVADGVQVPSGDVEKAIAELIDGGPERTVRSSRAKEVAREARAAMEEGGSSYSDLTDMIRYALEPSRKRSHERDTSSMTHPLTAAELRSNDGEKIEAGAPLSLQS
;
A
#
# COMPACT_ATOMS: atom_id res chain seq x y z
N MET A 1 -7.45 -25.97 12.14
CA MET A 1 -7.12 -27.31 11.60
C MET A 1 -7.74 -27.62 10.22
N ALA A 2 -8.42 -26.68 9.53
CA ALA A 2 -8.77 -26.83 8.11
C ALA A 2 -8.00 -25.86 7.19
N ALA A 3 -7.59 -24.69 7.71
CA ALA A 3 -6.87 -23.68 6.94
C ALA A 3 -5.45 -24.11 6.51
N SER A 4 -4.83 -25.07 7.20
CA SER A 4 -3.52 -25.63 6.84
C SER A 4 -3.51 -26.42 5.54
N GLU A 5 -4.68 -26.73 4.98
CA GLU A 5 -4.83 -27.34 3.64
C GLU A 5 -4.72 -26.31 2.51
N LEU A 6 -4.77 -25.00 2.83
CA LEU A 6 -4.67 -23.94 1.84
C LEU A 6 -3.22 -23.55 1.57
N HIS A 7 -2.97 -23.20 0.31
CA HIS A 7 -1.75 -22.56 -0.13
C HIS A 7 -2.08 -21.32 -0.95
N PHE A 8 -1.71 -20.15 -0.43
CA PHE A 8 -1.85 -18.88 -1.13
C PHE A 8 -0.58 -18.52 -1.89
N LEU A 9 -0.75 -18.06 -3.14
CA LEU A 9 0.31 -17.48 -3.95
C LEU A 9 0.04 -15.99 -4.13
N LEU A 10 0.96 -15.14 -3.67
CA LEU A 10 0.87 -13.68 -3.79
C LEU A 10 1.86 -13.18 -4.84
N VAL A 11 1.38 -12.39 -5.79
CA VAL A 11 2.19 -11.86 -6.91
C VAL A 11 2.10 -10.34 -6.92
N PRO A 12 2.91 -9.64 -6.10
CA PRO A 12 2.97 -8.17 -6.08
C PRO A 12 3.53 -7.59 -7.38
N LEU A 13 3.07 -6.37 -7.73
CA LEU A 13 3.82 -5.49 -8.61
C LEU A 13 5.21 -5.21 -8.00
N VAL A 14 6.26 -5.15 -8.83
CA VAL A 14 7.66 -4.92 -8.40
C VAL A 14 7.94 -3.46 -7.98
N ALA A 15 7.21 -3.00 -6.99
CA ALA A 15 7.34 -1.69 -6.35
C ALA A 15 7.17 -1.88 -4.84
N GLN A 16 8.00 -1.21 -4.03
CA GLN A 16 7.95 -1.37 -2.56
C GLN A 16 6.56 -1.06 -1.98
N GLY A 17 5.85 -0.10 -2.56
CA GLY A 17 4.45 0.21 -2.20
C GLY A 17 3.48 -0.97 -2.30
N HIS A 18 3.77 -1.98 -3.13
CA HIS A 18 2.94 -3.19 -3.30
C HIS A 18 3.56 -4.43 -2.64
N ILE A 19 4.89 -4.57 -2.67
CA ILE A 19 5.57 -5.73 -2.09
C ILE A 19 5.40 -5.76 -0.57
N ILE A 20 5.59 -4.63 0.11
CA ILE A 20 5.52 -4.56 1.57
C ILE A 20 4.15 -5.03 2.11
N PRO A 21 3.01 -4.45 1.69
CA PRO A 21 1.70 -4.91 2.20
C PRO A 21 1.37 -6.35 1.79
N MET A 22 1.90 -6.86 0.67
CA MET A 22 1.75 -8.27 0.29
C MET A 22 2.58 -9.21 1.18
N VAL A 23 3.78 -8.81 1.60
CA VAL A 23 4.58 -9.54 2.59
C VAL A 23 3.90 -9.53 3.96
N ASP A 24 3.34 -8.38 4.37
CA ASP A 24 2.56 -8.28 5.59
C ASP A 24 1.29 -9.15 5.54
N LEU A 25 0.58 -9.14 4.42
CA LEU A 25 -0.56 -10.02 4.17
C LEU A 25 -0.14 -11.50 4.20
N ALA A 26 1.02 -11.85 3.64
CA ALA A 26 1.51 -13.22 3.67
C ALA A 26 1.73 -13.72 5.10
N ARG A 27 2.30 -12.87 5.96
CA ARG A 27 2.47 -13.17 7.38
C ARG A 27 1.13 -13.32 8.09
N LEU A 28 0.21 -12.39 7.84
CA LEU A 28 -1.13 -12.42 8.39
C LEU A 28 -1.86 -13.71 8.01
N LEU A 29 -1.85 -14.09 6.73
CA LEU A 29 -2.45 -15.33 6.27
C LEU A 29 -1.77 -16.55 6.88
N ALA A 30 -0.43 -16.61 6.91
CA ALA A 30 0.29 -17.75 7.45
C ALA A 30 0.03 -17.97 8.96
N ALA A 31 -0.23 -16.90 9.71
CA ALA A 31 -0.61 -17.00 11.12
C ALA A 31 -1.96 -17.69 11.36
N TRP A 32 -2.80 -17.78 10.34
CA TRP A 32 -4.06 -18.52 10.39
C TRP A 32 -3.90 -20.01 9.99
N GLY A 33 -2.69 -20.43 9.63
CA GLY A 33 -2.34 -21.80 9.28
C GLY A 33 -2.04 -22.12 7.81
N PRO A 34 -2.58 -21.41 6.79
CA PRO A 34 -2.22 -21.65 5.39
C PRO A 34 -0.72 -21.53 5.11
N ARG A 35 -0.23 -22.28 4.12
CA ARG A 35 1.05 -21.98 3.49
C ARG A 35 0.90 -20.74 2.61
N VAL A 36 1.90 -19.87 2.58
CA VAL A 36 1.89 -18.68 1.71
C VAL A 36 3.23 -18.52 0.99
N THR A 37 3.17 -18.30 -0.31
CA THR A 37 4.34 -18.01 -1.15
C THR A 37 4.19 -16.62 -1.76
N VAL A 38 5.18 -15.75 -1.57
CA VAL A 38 5.24 -14.46 -2.26
C VAL A 38 6.24 -14.56 -3.40
N VAL A 39 5.80 -14.23 -4.62
CA VAL A 39 6.63 -14.26 -5.81
C VAL A 39 7.19 -12.88 -6.08
N THR A 40 8.49 -12.76 -6.22
CA THR A 40 9.15 -11.50 -6.57
C THR A 40 10.47 -11.75 -7.28
N THR A 41 11.29 -10.73 -7.46
CA THR A 41 12.59 -10.82 -8.14
C THR A 41 13.75 -10.82 -7.14
N PRO A 42 14.97 -11.26 -7.50
CA PRO A 42 16.09 -11.39 -6.56
C PRO A 42 16.40 -10.14 -5.72
N VAL A 43 16.44 -8.94 -6.34
CA VAL A 43 16.69 -7.68 -5.63
C VAL A 43 15.57 -7.38 -4.62
N ASN A 44 14.32 -7.60 -5.04
CA ASN A 44 13.15 -7.37 -4.21
C ASN A 44 13.02 -8.38 -3.07
N ALA A 45 13.42 -9.63 -3.31
CA ALA A 45 13.49 -10.67 -2.31
C ALA A 45 14.56 -10.35 -1.27
N ALA A 46 15.74 -9.88 -1.70
CA ALA A 46 16.81 -9.48 -0.78
C ALA A 46 16.35 -8.40 0.21
N ARG A 47 15.64 -7.37 -0.27
CA ARG A 47 15.10 -6.29 0.59
C ARG A 47 14.10 -6.80 1.64
N ASN A 48 13.32 -7.83 1.33
CA ASN A 48 12.26 -8.34 2.22
C ASN A 48 12.64 -9.62 2.98
N ARG A 49 13.85 -10.13 2.79
CA ARG A 49 14.27 -11.45 3.31
C ARG A 49 14.26 -11.51 4.82
N ALA A 50 14.76 -10.47 5.49
CA ALA A 50 14.81 -10.41 6.96
C ALA A 50 13.42 -10.59 7.58
N THR A 51 12.42 -9.90 7.01
CA THR A 51 11.01 -9.98 7.41
C THR A 51 10.44 -11.40 7.27
N ILE A 52 10.73 -12.07 6.15
CA ILE A 52 10.24 -13.45 5.89
C ILE A 52 10.98 -14.47 6.76
N ASP A 53 12.29 -14.34 6.91
CA ASP A 53 13.07 -15.24 7.76
C ASP A 53 12.66 -15.08 9.24
N GLY A 54 12.32 -13.87 9.67
CA GLY A 54 11.71 -13.61 10.98
C GLY A 54 10.39 -14.37 11.17
N ALA A 55 9.49 -14.26 10.20
CA ALA A 55 8.22 -15.00 10.21
C ALA A 55 8.43 -16.52 10.24
N ARG A 56 9.40 -17.06 9.50
CA ARG A 56 9.74 -18.50 9.51
C ARG A 56 10.32 -18.93 10.86
N ARG A 57 11.18 -18.12 11.48
CA ARG A 57 11.69 -18.37 12.85
C ARG A 57 10.56 -18.40 13.87
N ALA A 58 9.50 -17.62 13.66
CA ALA A 58 8.28 -17.64 14.46
C ALA A 58 7.35 -18.83 14.14
N GLY A 59 7.73 -19.74 13.23
CA GLY A 59 6.98 -20.94 12.89
C GLY A 59 5.91 -20.74 11.82
N LEU A 60 5.86 -19.58 11.15
CA LEU A 60 4.90 -19.32 10.08
C LEU A 60 5.33 -19.99 8.76
N ALA A 61 4.37 -20.60 8.05
CA ALA A 61 4.58 -21.27 6.77
C ALA A 61 4.59 -20.27 5.60
N VAL A 62 5.59 -19.38 5.59
CA VAL A 62 5.76 -18.34 4.55
C VAL A 62 7.10 -18.46 3.83
N GLU A 63 7.11 -18.23 2.52
CA GLU A 63 8.32 -18.26 1.70
C GLU A 63 8.34 -17.19 0.60
N LEU A 64 9.55 -16.83 0.15
CA LEU A 64 9.78 -16.03 -1.05
C LEU A 64 10.23 -16.95 -2.18
N VAL A 65 9.64 -16.76 -3.36
CA VAL A 65 10.10 -17.35 -4.62
C VAL A 65 10.65 -16.25 -5.50
N GLU A 66 11.90 -16.44 -5.93
CA GLU A 66 12.62 -15.52 -6.79
C GLU A 66 12.48 -15.92 -8.25
N LEU A 67 11.90 -15.04 -9.05
CA LEU A 67 11.85 -15.15 -10.51
C LEU A 67 12.93 -14.26 -11.12
N PRO A 68 13.78 -14.79 -12.03
CA PRO A 68 14.76 -13.98 -12.74
C PRO A 68 14.10 -12.79 -13.44
N PHE A 69 14.58 -11.57 -13.14
CA PHE A 69 14.08 -10.37 -13.79
C PHE A 69 14.76 -10.17 -15.16
N PRO A 70 14.00 -10.00 -16.26
CA PRO A 70 14.57 -9.90 -17.59
C PRO A 70 15.22 -8.53 -17.90
N GLY A 71 15.55 -7.73 -16.87
CA GLY A 71 16.00 -6.33 -16.99
C GLY A 71 17.09 -6.10 -18.05
N PRO A 72 18.27 -6.74 -17.95
CA PRO A 72 19.32 -6.61 -18.96
C PRO A 72 18.90 -6.99 -20.38
N GLN A 73 17.98 -7.95 -20.52
CA GLN A 73 17.48 -8.41 -21.83
C GLN A 73 16.58 -7.36 -22.49
N VAL A 74 15.98 -6.46 -21.70
CA VAL A 74 15.15 -5.34 -22.16
C VAL A 74 15.88 -3.99 -22.07
N GLY A 75 17.18 -3.99 -21.80
CA GLY A 75 18.03 -2.80 -21.79
C GLY A 75 18.07 -2.02 -20.46
N LEU A 76 17.59 -2.62 -19.37
CA LEU A 76 17.76 -2.06 -18.02
C LEU A 76 19.13 -2.47 -17.43
N PRO A 77 19.79 -1.62 -16.63
CA PRO A 77 20.96 -2.00 -15.85
C PRO A 77 20.72 -3.24 -14.97
N GLU A 78 21.79 -4.01 -14.72
CA GLU A 78 21.77 -5.10 -13.74
C GLU A 78 21.45 -4.54 -12.34
N GLY A 79 20.58 -5.24 -11.60
CA GLY A 79 20.13 -4.82 -10.27
C GLY A 79 19.00 -3.78 -10.24
N LEU A 80 18.54 -3.30 -11.41
CA LEU A 80 17.39 -2.40 -11.53
C LEU A 80 16.09 -3.19 -11.72
N GLU A 81 15.55 -3.71 -10.62
CA GLU A 81 14.36 -4.59 -10.63
C GLU A 81 13.15 -3.99 -9.89
N ASN A 82 13.28 -2.82 -9.27
CA ASN A 82 12.20 -2.13 -8.58
C ASN A 82 11.89 -0.77 -9.21
N LEU A 83 10.61 -0.40 -9.19
CA LEU A 83 10.16 0.89 -9.69
C LEU A 83 10.74 2.09 -8.91
N ASP A 84 11.01 1.96 -7.62
CA ASP A 84 11.59 3.06 -6.83
C ASP A 84 13.00 3.45 -7.32
N GLN A 85 13.81 2.47 -7.74
CA GLN A 85 15.14 2.69 -8.30
C GLN A 85 15.11 3.47 -9.62
N LEU A 86 14.00 3.41 -10.37
CA LEU A 86 13.83 4.17 -11.62
C LEU A 86 13.55 5.66 -11.38
N LEU A 87 13.11 6.04 -10.18
CA LEU A 87 12.75 7.42 -9.84
C LEU A 87 13.94 8.22 -9.28
N ASP A 88 14.95 7.53 -8.73
CA ASP A 88 16.16 8.15 -8.15
C ASP A 88 17.25 8.47 -9.19
N ASP A 89 17.15 7.90 -10.40
CA ASP A 89 18.12 8.12 -11.47
C ASP A 89 17.84 9.45 -12.19
N ALA A 90 18.48 10.53 -11.72
CA ALA A 90 18.31 11.90 -12.24
C ALA A 90 18.67 12.08 -13.73
N ASP A 91 19.38 11.11 -14.34
CA ASP A 91 19.77 11.09 -15.75
C ASP A 91 18.95 10.11 -16.62
N ALA A 92 17.99 9.39 -16.05
CA ALA A 92 17.22 8.43 -16.83
C ALA A 92 16.23 9.16 -17.74
N ALA A 93 16.55 9.22 -19.04
CA ALA A 93 15.59 9.35 -20.11
C ALA A 93 14.61 8.14 -20.22
N LEU A 94 14.57 7.25 -19.22
CA LEU A 94 13.76 6.02 -19.19
C LEU A 94 12.29 6.22 -18.79
N PRO A 95 11.90 7.09 -17.83
CA PRO A 95 10.49 7.40 -17.58
C PRO A 95 9.83 7.98 -18.85
N VAL A 96 10.59 8.75 -19.64
CA VAL A 96 10.16 9.32 -20.93
C VAL A 96 10.06 8.28 -22.05
N ARG A 97 10.75 7.14 -21.94
CA ARG A 97 10.65 6.01 -22.89
C ARG A 97 9.58 4.99 -22.55
N LEU A 98 9.30 4.76 -21.26
CA LEU A 98 8.20 3.91 -20.79
C LEU A 98 6.83 4.58 -20.99
N PHE A 99 6.77 5.91 -20.88
CA PHE A 99 5.56 6.70 -21.10
C PHE A 99 5.79 7.70 -22.26
N PRO A 100 5.80 7.23 -23.52
CA PRO A 100 5.93 8.14 -24.66
C PRO A 100 4.74 9.10 -24.68
N PRO A 101 4.95 10.38 -25.05
CA PRO A 101 3.85 11.34 -25.18
C PRO A 101 3.01 10.98 -26.40
N ARG A 102 2.04 10.08 -26.22
CA ARG A 102 0.94 9.88 -27.16
C ARG A 102 -0.26 10.68 -26.68
N ARG A 103 -1.08 11.16 -27.62
CA ARG A 103 -2.34 11.84 -27.32
C ARG A 103 -3.16 10.98 -26.37
N ALA A 104 -3.58 11.57 -25.25
CA ALA A 104 -4.51 10.95 -24.33
C ALA A 104 -5.77 10.51 -25.11
N GLN A 105 -6.14 9.24 -24.97
CA GLN A 105 -7.52 8.82 -25.22
C GLN A 105 -8.31 8.97 -23.91
N PRO A 106 -9.62 9.27 -23.97
CA PRO A 106 -10.42 9.43 -22.76
C PRO A 106 -10.38 8.15 -21.92
N VAL A 107 -10.06 8.31 -20.64
CA VAL A 107 -10.12 7.24 -19.66
C VAL A 107 -11.58 7.07 -19.27
N HIS A 108 -12.22 6.00 -19.74
CA HIS A 108 -13.60 5.70 -19.38
C HIS A 108 -13.70 5.37 -17.88
N SER A 109 -14.11 6.36 -17.10
CA SER A 109 -14.64 6.13 -15.74
C SER A 109 -16.09 5.66 -15.82
N THR A 110 -16.53 4.85 -14.87
CA THR A 110 -17.91 4.35 -14.74
C THR A 110 -18.99 5.45 -14.73
N HIS A 111 -18.60 6.71 -14.47
CA HIS A 111 -19.48 7.89 -14.46
C HIS A 111 -19.13 8.93 -15.54
N GLY A 112 -18.25 8.62 -16.50
CA GLY A 112 -17.82 9.55 -17.56
C GLY A 112 -17.29 10.89 -17.04
N VAL A 113 -16.69 10.92 -15.84
CA VAL A 113 -16.17 12.14 -15.22
C VAL A 113 -14.98 12.66 -16.03
N TYR A 114 -14.02 11.78 -16.38
CA TYR A 114 -12.90 12.17 -17.25
C TYR A 114 -13.31 12.47 -18.69
N ASP A 115 -14.46 11.96 -19.14
CA ASP A 115 -15.02 12.27 -20.46
C ASP A 115 -15.65 13.68 -20.53
N ARG A 116 -15.89 14.31 -19.36
CA ARG A 116 -16.51 15.65 -19.21
C ARG A 116 -15.52 16.77 -18.90
N VAL A 117 -14.27 16.43 -18.58
CA VAL A 117 -13.23 17.41 -18.25
C VAL A 117 -12.46 17.76 -19.52
N GLY A 118 -12.35 19.06 -19.83
CA GLY A 118 -11.56 19.53 -20.98
C GLY A 118 -10.05 19.30 -20.81
N ASP A 119 -9.25 19.82 -21.73
CA ASP A 119 -7.78 19.63 -21.74
C ASP A 119 -7.07 20.24 -20.50
N ASN A 120 -7.76 21.05 -19.69
CA ASN A 120 -7.20 21.63 -18.46
C ASN A 120 -7.28 20.64 -17.29
N GLU A 121 -6.19 19.90 -17.06
CA GLU A 121 -6.10 18.91 -15.96
C GLU A 121 -6.29 19.51 -14.55
N THR A 122 -6.20 20.82 -14.38
CA THR A 122 -6.31 21.50 -13.07
C THR A 122 -7.68 22.10 -12.80
N GLU A 123 -8.60 22.07 -13.78
CA GLU A 123 -9.96 22.57 -13.62
C GLU A 123 -10.74 21.71 -12.61
N PRO A 124 -11.35 22.31 -11.56
CA PRO A 124 -12.05 21.55 -10.55
C PRO A 124 -13.41 21.04 -11.06
N PHE A 125 -13.75 19.82 -10.66
CA PHE A 125 -15.05 19.20 -10.84
C PHE A 125 -15.49 18.49 -9.56
N GLU A 126 -16.80 18.35 -9.40
CA GLU A 126 -17.40 17.50 -8.37
C GLU A 126 -17.52 16.07 -8.89
N VAL A 127 -17.19 15.08 -8.05
CA VAL A 127 -17.40 13.66 -8.34
C VAL A 127 -18.86 13.32 -8.01
N PRO A 128 -19.70 13.04 -9.01
CA PRO A 128 -21.10 12.73 -8.77
C PRO A 128 -21.25 11.47 -7.92
N ASP A 129 -22.26 11.47 -7.05
CA ASP A 129 -22.66 10.31 -6.25
C ASP A 129 -21.54 9.75 -5.34
N PHE A 130 -20.48 10.53 -5.09
CA PHE A 130 -19.43 10.14 -4.16
C PHE A 130 -19.95 10.24 -2.72
N PRO A 131 -19.71 9.24 -1.83
CA PRO A 131 -20.32 9.19 -0.48
C PRO A 131 -20.10 10.43 0.39
N MET A 132 -19.03 11.19 0.10
CA MET A 132 -18.70 12.46 0.73
C MET A 132 -18.43 13.45 -0.40
N GLY A 133 -19.17 14.56 -0.50
CA GLY A 133 -18.99 15.51 -1.62
C GLY A 133 -17.52 15.80 -1.91
N ALA A 134 -17.04 15.35 -3.08
CA ALA A 134 -15.63 15.37 -3.43
C ALA A 134 -15.42 16.31 -4.62
N VAL A 135 -14.76 17.43 -4.37
CA VAL A 135 -14.33 18.38 -5.40
C VAL A 135 -12.84 18.22 -5.60
N GLY A 136 -12.39 17.96 -6.82
CA GLY A 136 -10.98 17.91 -7.18
C GLY A 136 -10.79 18.09 -8.67
N ASN A 137 -9.64 17.71 -9.22
CA ASN A 137 -9.37 17.85 -10.65
C ASN A 137 -8.64 16.61 -11.18
N THR A 138 -8.53 16.53 -12.50
CA THR A 138 -7.94 15.36 -13.16
C THR A 138 -6.49 15.15 -12.75
N ALA A 139 -5.73 16.22 -12.48
CA ALA A 139 -4.35 16.11 -12.02
C ALA A 139 -4.26 15.44 -10.64
N MET A 140 -5.15 15.77 -9.70
CA MET A 140 -5.17 15.23 -8.34
C MET A 140 -5.78 13.82 -8.23
N PHE A 141 -6.73 13.46 -9.08
CA PHE A 141 -7.46 12.18 -9.00
C PHE A 141 -6.95 11.11 -9.97
N ARG A 142 -5.86 11.38 -10.69
CA ARG A 142 -5.31 10.44 -11.66
C ARG A 142 -4.68 9.23 -10.97
N GLY A 143 -5.23 8.05 -11.22
CA GLY A 143 -4.68 6.76 -10.76
C GLY A 143 -3.36 6.36 -11.44
N PHE A 144 -2.73 5.32 -10.90
CA PHE A 144 -1.39 4.85 -11.27
C PHE A 144 -1.23 4.51 -12.76
N PHE A 145 -2.23 3.86 -13.37
CA PHE A 145 -2.22 3.48 -14.79
C PHE A 145 -3.11 4.36 -15.66
N HIS A 146 -3.34 5.61 -15.26
CA HIS A 146 -4.18 6.57 -16.00
C HIS A 146 -3.34 7.58 -16.79
N HIS A 147 -2.16 7.16 -17.27
CA HIS A 147 -1.24 7.96 -18.07
C HIS A 147 -1.24 7.51 -19.54
N PRO A 148 -1.00 8.41 -20.51
CA PRO A 148 -0.83 8.01 -21.89
C PRO A 148 0.33 7.00 -22.04
N GLY A 149 0.11 5.95 -22.83
CA GLY A 149 1.09 4.90 -23.08
C GLY A 149 0.97 3.65 -22.18
N VAL A 150 0.08 3.65 -21.18
CA VAL A 150 -0.22 2.47 -20.34
C VAL A 150 -1.66 1.97 -20.46
N GLU A 151 -2.29 2.21 -21.61
CA GLU A 151 -3.69 1.83 -21.84
C GLU A 151 -3.88 0.30 -21.85
N LYS A 152 -2.82 -0.46 -22.18
CA LYS A 152 -2.86 -1.92 -22.11
C LYS A 152 -2.92 -2.36 -20.66
N GLU A 153 -2.02 -1.88 -19.82
CA GLU A 153 -1.95 -2.18 -18.40
C GLU A 153 -3.25 -1.80 -17.69
N GLN A 154 -3.81 -0.64 -18.03
CA GLN A 154 -5.11 -0.23 -17.52
C GLN A 154 -6.22 -1.23 -17.88
N ARG A 155 -6.31 -1.66 -19.14
CA ARG A 155 -7.30 -2.68 -19.56
C ARG A 155 -7.09 -4.00 -18.85
N ASP A 156 -5.85 -4.45 -18.74
CA ASP A 156 -5.52 -5.72 -18.07
C ASP A 156 -5.90 -5.67 -16.58
N ILE A 157 -5.73 -4.53 -15.91
CA ILE A 157 -6.16 -4.34 -14.51
C ILE A 157 -7.68 -4.36 -14.39
N LEU A 158 -8.39 -3.66 -15.27
CA LEU A 158 -9.86 -3.67 -15.27
C LEU A 158 -10.42 -5.07 -15.57
N ASP A 159 -9.79 -5.82 -16.48
CA ASP A 159 -10.16 -7.21 -16.78
C ASP A 159 -9.86 -8.14 -15.59
N ALA A 160 -8.70 -8.01 -14.97
CA ALA A 160 -8.34 -8.76 -13.76
C ALA A 160 -9.31 -8.45 -12.60
N GLU A 161 -9.66 -7.18 -12.39
CA GLU A 161 -10.66 -6.77 -11.40
C GLU A 161 -12.02 -7.38 -11.73
N ALA A 162 -12.48 -7.27 -12.98
CA ALA A 162 -13.76 -7.80 -13.45
C ALA A 162 -13.85 -9.33 -13.37
N THR A 163 -12.74 -10.05 -13.54
CA THR A 163 -12.68 -11.52 -13.50
C THR A 163 -12.34 -12.11 -12.13
N ALA A 164 -11.86 -11.31 -11.18
CA ALA A 164 -11.58 -11.77 -9.81
C ALA A 164 -12.84 -12.24 -9.06
N ASP A 165 -12.71 -13.26 -8.23
CA ASP A 165 -13.80 -13.78 -7.39
C ASP A 165 -14.20 -12.78 -6.28
N GLY A 166 -13.25 -11.94 -5.87
CA GLY A 166 -13.48 -10.82 -4.97
C GLY A 166 -12.21 -10.01 -4.73
N LEU A 167 -12.36 -8.95 -3.94
CA LEU A 167 -11.31 -7.97 -3.69
C LEU A 167 -10.91 -7.97 -2.22
N LEU A 168 -9.62 -8.04 -1.95
CA LEU A 168 -9.04 -7.78 -0.65
C LEU A 168 -8.69 -6.29 -0.59
N ILE A 169 -9.08 -5.60 0.45
CA ILE A 169 -8.84 -4.16 0.59
C ILE A 169 -8.02 -3.95 1.86
N ASN A 170 -6.81 -3.42 1.70
CA ASN A 170 -5.96 -3.06 2.82
C ASN A 170 -6.41 -1.72 3.41
N THR A 171 -7.54 -1.72 4.10
CA THR A 171 -8.07 -0.57 4.83
C THR A 171 -8.74 -1.03 6.12
N LEU A 172 -9.36 -0.12 6.85
CA LEU A 172 -10.10 -0.37 8.07
C LEU A 172 -11.56 0.04 7.87
N GLY A 173 -12.50 -0.79 8.32
CA GLY A 173 -13.94 -0.50 8.19
C GLY A 173 -14.34 0.83 8.84
N GLY A 174 -13.76 1.17 10.00
CA GLY A 174 -13.97 2.45 10.68
C GLY A 174 -13.32 3.66 9.99
N VAL A 175 -12.44 3.45 9.01
CA VAL A 175 -11.74 4.50 8.29
C VAL A 175 -12.39 4.76 6.93
N GLU A 176 -12.65 3.71 6.14
CA GLU A 176 -13.14 3.84 4.76
C GLU A 176 -14.39 3.00 4.43
N GLY A 177 -15.08 2.43 5.43
CA GLY A 177 -16.19 1.50 5.21
C GLY A 177 -17.26 2.00 4.23
N ILE A 178 -17.66 3.27 4.33
CA ILE A 178 -18.64 3.87 3.40
C ILE A 178 -18.16 3.89 1.94
N PHE A 179 -16.85 4.03 1.70
CA PHE A 179 -16.26 4.03 0.38
C PHE A 179 -16.09 2.59 -0.13
N VAL A 180 -15.72 1.66 0.76
CA VAL A 180 -15.66 0.23 0.45
C VAL A 180 -17.03 -0.31 0.03
N ASP A 181 -18.09 0.04 0.76
CA ASP A 181 -19.46 -0.37 0.45
C ASP A 181 -19.92 0.17 -0.91
N ALA A 182 -19.65 1.46 -1.18
CA ALA A 182 -19.96 2.07 -2.46
C ALA A 182 -19.19 1.41 -3.61
N TYR A 183 -17.90 1.14 -3.41
CA TYR A 183 -17.06 0.47 -4.40
C TYR A 183 -17.52 -0.97 -4.67
N ALA A 184 -17.84 -1.74 -3.62
CA ALA A 184 -18.40 -3.08 -3.73
C ALA A 184 -19.73 -3.10 -4.50
N ALA A 185 -20.60 -2.12 -4.23
CA ALA A 185 -21.89 -2.00 -4.91
C ALA A 185 -21.75 -1.68 -6.41
N VAL A 186 -20.81 -0.80 -6.77
CA VAL A 186 -20.50 -0.45 -8.17
C VAL A 186 -19.95 -1.66 -8.92
N LEU A 187 -18.99 -2.38 -8.32
CA LEU A 187 -18.36 -3.53 -8.95
C LEU A 187 -19.19 -4.82 -8.88
N ARG A 188 -20.21 -4.85 -8.01
CA ARG A 188 -21.01 -6.03 -7.70
C ARG A 188 -20.15 -7.23 -7.30
N LYS A 189 -19.09 -6.95 -6.54
CA LYS A 189 -18.11 -7.94 -6.09
C LYS A 189 -18.11 -8.03 -4.58
N ARG A 190 -17.74 -9.21 -4.09
CA ARG A 190 -17.42 -9.38 -2.69
C ARG A 190 -16.11 -8.64 -2.40
N THR A 191 -16.09 -7.94 -1.28
CA THR A 191 -14.93 -7.24 -0.76
C THR A 191 -14.64 -7.76 0.65
N TRP A 192 -13.36 -7.82 1.02
CA TRP A 192 -12.92 -8.13 2.37
C TRP A 192 -11.93 -7.07 2.82
N VAL A 193 -12.24 -6.41 3.92
CA VAL A 193 -11.42 -5.36 4.52
C VAL A 193 -10.44 -6.03 5.49
N LEU A 194 -9.17 -6.14 5.10
CA LEU A 194 -8.16 -6.93 5.84
C LEU A 194 -7.13 -6.05 6.55
N GLY A 195 -7.22 -4.74 6.38
CA GLY A 195 -6.25 -3.80 6.91
C GLY A 195 -6.50 -3.40 8.36
N SER A 196 -5.52 -2.76 9.00
CA SER A 196 -4.22 -2.42 8.40
C SER A 196 -3.24 -3.58 8.49
N THR A 197 -2.73 -4.03 7.34
CA THR A 197 -1.73 -5.11 7.27
C THR A 197 -0.44 -4.75 8.02
N CYS A 198 -0.09 -3.46 8.12
CA CYS A 198 1.10 -3.00 8.85
C CYS A 198 0.98 -3.08 10.38
N THR A 199 -0.20 -3.39 10.92
CA THR A 199 -0.46 -3.54 12.37
C THR A 199 -1.36 -4.75 12.64
N SER A 200 -0.92 -5.90 12.19
CA SER A 200 -1.65 -7.17 12.26
C SER A 200 -1.53 -7.93 13.60
N GLY A 201 -1.10 -7.29 14.69
CA GLY A 201 -0.87 -7.95 15.98
C GLY A 201 0.36 -8.87 16.03
N ILE A 202 0.93 -9.20 14.87
CA ILE A 202 2.13 -10.01 14.65
C ILE A 202 3.34 -9.11 14.38
N LEU A 203 3.15 -8.03 13.61
CA LEU A 203 4.20 -7.08 13.24
C LEU A 203 4.57 -6.15 14.40
N ASP A 204 3.57 -5.66 15.13
CA ASP A 204 3.71 -4.68 16.22
C ASP A 204 4.35 -5.26 17.49
N LYS A 205 4.48 -6.58 17.60
CA LYS A 205 5.13 -7.27 18.73
C LYS A 205 6.55 -7.74 18.41
N ASP A 206 7.00 -7.54 17.17
CA ASP A 206 8.28 -8.01 16.67
C ASP A 206 9.12 -6.78 16.26
N ALA A 207 10.00 -6.36 17.17
CA ALA A 207 10.82 -5.16 16.97
C ALA A 207 11.73 -5.26 15.73
N ASP A 208 12.24 -6.46 15.43
CA ASP A 208 13.05 -6.71 14.25
C ASP A 208 12.19 -6.58 12.99
N ALA A 209 10.98 -7.14 13.00
CA ALA A 209 10.04 -6.98 11.90
C ALA A 209 9.62 -5.53 11.65
N MET A 210 9.46 -4.71 12.69
CA MET A 210 9.17 -3.28 12.54
C MET A 210 10.37 -2.52 11.94
N ALA A 211 11.59 -2.87 12.35
CA ALA A 211 12.80 -2.23 11.88
C ALA A 211 13.16 -2.59 10.43
N ASP A 212 12.98 -3.86 10.06
CA ASP A 212 13.32 -4.40 8.74
C ASP A 212 12.15 -4.38 7.74
N ARG A 213 11.04 -3.68 8.08
CA ARG A 213 9.87 -3.62 7.20
C ARG A 213 10.22 -2.94 5.88
N GLY A 214 10.16 -3.72 4.80
CA GLY A 214 10.41 -3.30 3.41
C GLY A 214 11.88 -3.27 2.99
N ASN A 215 12.80 -2.93 3.89
CA ASN A 215 14.23 -3.05 3.69
C ASN A 215 14.97 -3.01 5.04
N HIS A 216 16.22 -3.46 5.06
CA HIS A 216 17.09 -3.29 6.23
C HIS A 216 17.39 -1.80 6.44
N ALA A 217 17.43 -1.37 7.71
CA ALA A 217 17.78 0.00 8.05
C ALA A 217 19.25 0.30 7.73
N ASP A 218 19.52 1.44 7.09
CA ASP A 218 20.87 1.96 6.83
C ASP A 218 21.47 2.68 8.06
N VAL A 219 20.83 2.51 9.23
CA VAL A 219 21.22 3.10 10.51
C VAL A 219 21.00 2.07 11.61
N ASP A 220 21.86 2.11 12.62
CA ASP A 220 21.66 1.33 13.84
C ASP A 220 20.34 1.72 14.52
N VAL A 221 19.40 0.77 14.60
CA VAL A 221 18.06 0.99 15.17
C VAL A 221 18.17 1.39 16.64
N GLY A 222 19.10 0.78 17.39
CA GLY A 222 19.36 1.11 18.79
C GLY A 222 19.81 2.55 19.00
N HIS A 223 20.63 3.09 18.09
CA HIS A 223 21.03 4.48 18.07
C HIS A 223 19.85 5.42 17.84
N VAL A 224 18.97 5.10 16.89
CA VAL A 224 17.75 5.90 16.63
C VAL A 224 16.83 5.91 17.85
N VAL A 225 16.57 4.74 18.45
CA VAL A 225 15.72 4.62 19.66
C VAL A 225 16.34 5.39 20.83
N SER A 226 17.64 5.17 21.11
CA SER A 226 18.34 5.88 22.18
C SER A 226 18.34 7.40 21.96
N TRP A 227 18.43 7.85 20.70
CA TRP A 227 18.35 9.26 20.37
C TRP A 227 16.96 9.83 20.65
N LEU A 228 15.89 9.09 20.36
CA LEU A 228 14.49 9.45 20.63
C LEU A 228 14.18 9.44 22.13
N ASP A 229 14.65 8.45 22.87
CA ASP A 229 14.53 8.37 24.34
C ASP A 229 15.13 9.61 25.02
N ALA A 230 16.24 10.13 24.47
CA ALA A 230 16.90 11.32 24.97
C ALA A 230 16.18 12.64 24.59
N ARG A 231 15.05 12.61 23.86
CA ARG A 231 14.27 13.79 23.51
C ARG A 231 13.10 13.98 24.49
N PRO A 232 13.13 15.02 25.36
CA PRO A 232 11.89 15.51 25.95
C PRO A 232 10.92 15.98 24.84
N PRO A 233 9.59 16.00 25.12
CA PRO A 233 8.61 16.59 24.21
C PRO A 233 9.02 18.02 23.84
N ALA A 234 8.98 18.37 22.54
CA ALA A 234 9.33 19.69 21.99
C ALA A 234 10.82 20.12 22.15
N CYS A 235 11.77 19.25 21.77
CA CYS A 235 13.18 19.60 21.64
C CYS A 235 13.45 20.54 20.45
N ALA A 236 13.56 21.85 20.68
CA ALA A 236 14.03 22.77 19.67
C ALA A 236 15.55 22.60 19.39
N GLY A 237 15.96 22.71 18.12
CA GLY A 237 17.36 22.91 17.73
C GLY A 237 18.26 21.67 17.61
N LYS A 238 17.71 20.44 17.63
CA LYS A 238 18.47 19.21 17.38
C LYS A 238 17.71 18.30 16.41
N GLY A 239 18.37 17.85 15.35
CA GLY A 239 17.81 16.90 14.37
C GLY A 239 18.77 15.72 14.15
N LEU A 240 18.20 14.55 13.84
CA LEU A 240 18.93 13.38 13.36
C LEU A 240 18.60 13.21 11.88
N VAL A 241 19.62 13.08 11.04
CA VAL A 241 19.46 12.82 9.61
C VAL A 241 19.96 11.41 9.32
N VAL A 242 19.05 10.56 8.88
CA VAL A 242 19.35 9.22 8.35
C VAL A 242 19.41 9.32 6.83
N ARG A 243 20.44 8.75 6.20
CA ARG A 243 20.57 8.65 4.75
C ARG A 243 20.33 7.21 4.35
N GLY A 244 19.40 6.97 3.43
CA GLY A 244 18.94 5.63 3.06
C GLY A 244 17.67 5.26 3.81
N TRP A 245 17.48 3.96 4.06
CA TRP A 245 16.30 3.41 4.70
C TRP A 245 16.32 3.60 6.21
N ALA A 246 15.23 4.14 6.77
CA ALA A 246 15.06 4.32 8.21
C ALA A 246 14.03 3.31 8.75
N PRO A 247 14.14 2.87 10.02
CA PRO A 247 13.18 1.96 10.65
C PRO A 247 11.86 2.72 10.96
N GLN A 248 11.09 3.03 9.91
CA GLN A 248 9.99 4.00 9.95
C GLN A 248 8.90 3.60 10.95
N VAL A 249 8.51 2.32 11.00
CA VAL A 249 7.50 1.84 11.94
C VAL A 249 8.00 1.92 13.38
N THR A 250 9.27 1.55 13.63
CA THR A 250 9.92 1.75 14.93
C THR A 250 9.90 3.21 15.36
N ILE A 251 10.24 4.13 14.46
CA ILE A 251 10.20 5.57 14.74
C ILE A 251 8.77 6.02 15.07
N GLN A 252 7.78 5.73 14.21
CA GLN A 252 6.40 6.16 14.41
C GLN A 252 5.74 5.57 15.65
N SER A 253 6.13 4.37 16.06
CA SER A 253 5.65 3.74 17.30
C SER A 253 6.19 4.40 18.58
N HIS A 254 7.25 5.21 18.47
CA HIS A 254 7.94 5.78 19.61
C HIS A 254 7.16 6.97 20.21
N PRO A 255 6.92 7.01 21.54
CA PRO A 255 6.13 8.08 22.18
C PRO A 255 6.65 9.51 22.00
N ALA A 256 7.94 9.66 21.70
CA ALA A 256 8.57 10.96 21.42
C ALA A 256 8.16 11.56 20.05
N VAL A 257 7.59 10.76 19.14
CA VAL A 257 7.15 11.25 17.83
C VAL A 257 5.84 12.00 17.96
N GLY A 258 5.89 13.31 17.67
CA GLY A 258 4.74 14.22 17.75
C GLY A 258 3.97 14.43 16.45
N GLY A 259 4.55 14.01 15.31
CA GLY A 259 3.94 14.17 13.99
C GLY A 259 4.79 13.57 12.88
N PHE A 260 4.19 13.36 11.71
CA PHE A 260 4.80 12.71 10.56
C PHE A 260 4.55 13.48 9.27
N LEU A 261 5.61 13.96 8.63
CA LEU A 261 5.54 14.49 7.27
C LEU A 261 5.47 13.32 6.28
N THR A 262 4.41 13.23 5.49
CA THR A 262 4.21 12.13 4.54
C THR A 262 3.74 12.62 3.19
N HIS A 263 4.20 11.96 2.13
CA HIS A 263 3.64 12.12 0.79
C HIS A 263 2.23 11.54 0.61
N CYS A 264 1.63 10.99 1.67
CA CYS A 264 0.28 10.40 1.67
C CYS A 264 0.13 9.12 0.84
N GLY A 265 1.21 8.43 0.50
CA GLY A 265 1.12 7.06 -0.02
C GLY A 265 0.44 6.15 1.00
N TRP A 266 -0.44 5.26 0.55
CA TRP A 266 -1.39 4.58 1.42
C TRP A 266 -0.76 3.77 2.56
N ASN A 267 0.37 3.10 2.33
CA ASN A 267 1.11 2.39 3.39
C ASN A 267 1.55 3.35 4.51
N ALA A 268 2.14 4.49 4.17
CA ALA A 268 2.58 5.48 5.15
C ALA A 268 1.39 6.12 5.88
N THR A 269 0.28 6.32 5.17
CA THR A 269 -0.99 6.78 5.75
C THR A 269 -1.52 5.79 6.79
N LEU A 270 -1.56 4.50 6.45
CA LEU A 270 -1.99 3.44 7.36
C LEU A 270 -1.05 3.28 8.57
N GLU A 271 0.26 3.40 8.38
CA GLU A 271 1.22 3.37 9.49
C GLU A 271 0.95 4.52 10.48
N ALA A 272 0.72 5.73 9.97
CA ALA A 272 0.41 6.90 10.79
C ALA A 272 -0.92 6.73 11.54
N ILE A 273 -1.97 6.30 10.84
CA ILE A 273 -3.28 5.99 11.41
C ILE A 273 -3.14 4.96 12.52
N SER A 274 -2.42 3.86 12.25
CA SER A 274 -2.34 2.73 13.17
C SER A 274 -1.48 3.03 14.40
N HIS A 275 -0.48 3.92 14.30
CA HIS A 275 0.32 4.36 15.45
C HIS A 275 -0.21 5.63 16.12
N GLY A 276 -1.27 6.25 15.58
CA GLY A 276 -1.90 7.44 16.14
C GLY A 276 -1.04 8.69 16.04
N VAL A 277 -0.29 8.81 14.95
CA VAL A 277 0.62 9.92 14.68
C VAL A 277 -0.06 10.93 13.74
N PRO A 278 -0.27 12.19 14.17
CA PRO A 278 -0.78 13.24 13.29
C PRO A 278 0.13 13.51 12.10
N THR A 279 -0.45 13.87 10.95
CA THR A 279 0.30 13.97 9.68
C THR A 279 0.40 15.41 9.15
N LEU A 280 1.56 15.79 8.62
CA LEU A 280 1.67 16.90 7.66
C LEU A 280 1.70 16.29 6.25
N THR A 281 0.70 16.59 5.44
CA THR A 281 0.46 15.96 4.14
C THR A 281 1.22 16.69 3.03
N TRP A 282 1.93 15.95 2.19
CA TRP A 282 2.72 16.45 1.06
C TRP A 282 2.51 15.60 -0.20
N PRO A 283 1.26 15.49 -0.70
CA PRO A 283 0.94 14.62 -1.82
C PRO A 283 1.74 14.97 -3.08
N CYS A 284 2.26 13.95 -3.77
CA CYS A 284 3.14 14.12 -4.92
C CYS A 284 2.53 13.58 -6.23
N PHE A 285 1.83 12.44 -6.20
CA PHE A 285 1.27 11.78 -7.39
C PHE A 285 0.18 10.76 -7.01
N THR A 286 -0.39 10.07 -8.02
CA THR A 286 -1.43 9.04 -7.88
C THR A 286 -2.62 9.47 -6.99
N ASP A 287 -3.07 8.56 -6.14
CA ASP A 287 -4.13 8.62 -5.13
C ASP A 287 -3.77 9.44 -3.89
N GLN A 288 -2.56 10.00 -3.80
CA GLN A 288 -2.08 10.67 -2.58
C GLN A 288 -2.90 11.91 -2.19
N PHE A 289 -3.49 12.60 -3.16
CA PHE A 289 -4.42 13.71 -2.89
C PHE A 289 -5.79 13.23 -2.36
N CYS A 290 -6.18 11.98 -2.64
CA CYS A 290 -7.34 11.35 -2.01
C CYS A 290 -7.01 11.01 -0.55
N SER A 291 -5.85 10.40 -0.32
CA SER A 291 -5.33 10.10 1.03
C SER A 291 -5.18 11.36 1.90
N GLU A 292 -4.71 12.48 1.34
CA GLU A 292 -4.70 13.77 2.03
C GLU A 292 -6.10 14.19 2.47
N ARG A 293 -7.10 14.13 1.58
CA ARG A 293 -8.48 14.50 1.92
C ARG A 293 -9.03 13.62 3.04
N LEU A 294 -8.76 12.32 3.01
CA LEU A 294 -9.15 11.43 4.09
C LEU A 294 -8.50 11.86 5.42
N LEU A 295 -7.18 12.06 5.45
CA LEU A 295 -6.44 12.45 6.64
C LEU A 295 -6.89 13.80 7.22
N VAL A 296 -7.13 14.80 6.37
CA VAL A 296 -7.41 16.18 6.80
C VAL A 296 -8.90 16.48 6.93
N ASP A 297 -9.73 16.07 5.97
CA ASP A 297 -11.13 16.49 5.90
C ASP A 297 -12.08 15.52 6.61
N VAL A 298 -11.75 14.23 6.58
CA VAL A 298 -12.61 13.18 7.15
C VAL A 298 -12.13 12.82 8.56
N LEU A 299 -10.90 12.34 8.69
CA LEU A 299 -10.37 11.85 9.96
C LEU A 299 -9.96 12.98 10.91
N ARG A 300 -9.63 14.16 10.37
CA ARG A 300 -9.16 15.34 11.11
C ARG A 300 -7.89 15.07 11.92
N ILE A 301 -6.99 14.25 11.36
CA ILE A 301 -5.70 13.89 11.98
C ILE A 301 -4.50 14.50 11.24
N GLY A 302 -4.73 15.19 10.12
CA GLY A 302 -3.69 15.81 9.31
C GLY A 302 -3.79 17.33 9.14
N ILE A 303 -2.71 17.92 8.64
CA ILE A 303 -2.58 19.32 8.18
C ILE A 303 -2.04 19.30 6.76
N ARG A 304 -2.54 20.19 5.90
CA ARG A 304 -2.02 20.36 4.54
C ARG A 304 -0.74 21.16 4.53
N SER A 305 0.28 20.67 3.81
CA SER A 305 1.48 21.46 3.51
C SER A 305 1.21 22.67 2.61
N GLY A 306 0.13 22.62 1.82
CA GLY A 306 -0.18 23.63 0.81
C GLY A 306 0.18 23.22 -0.62
N VAL A 307 0.62 21.98 -0.86
CA VAL A 307 0.76 21.41 -2.21
C VAL A 307 -0.60 21.39 -2.92
N LYS A 308 -0.65 21.87 -4.16
CA LYS A 308 -1.90 22.05 -4.94
C LYS A 308 -1.93 21.26 -6.24
N VAL A 309 -0.80 20.79 -6.74
CA VAL A 309 -0.72 19.97 -7.95
C VAL A 309 0.34 18.89 -7.80
N PRO A 310 0.22 17.76 -8.53
CA PRO A 310 1.26 16.73 -8.54
C PRO A 310 2.63 17.28 -8.93
N ALA A 311 3.70 16.64 -8.46
CA ALA A 311 5.08 17.10 -8.68
C ALA A 311 5.44 17.28 -10.16
N LYS A 312 4.94 16.40 -11.04
CA LYS A 312 5.14 16.50 -12.51
C LYS A 312 4.47 17.71 -13.15
N ASN A 313 3.44 18.27 -12.51
CA ASN A 313 2.68 19.42 -12.99
C ASN A 313 3.27 20.75 -12.50
N VAL A 314 4.37 20.72 -11.74
CA VAL A 314 5.08 21.91 -11.27
C VAL A 314 5.96 22.47 -12.40
N PRO A 315 5.91 23.79 -12.69
CA PRO A 315 6.78 24.42 -13.69
C PRO A 315 8.27 24.26 -13.35
N LYS A 316 9.11 23.95 -14.36
CA LYS A 316 10.54 23.63 -14.18
C LYS A 316 11.46 24.82 -13.86
N VAL A 317 11.01 26.08 -13.93
CA VAL A 317 11.89 27.25 -13.71
C VAL A 317 11.19 28.40 -12.99
N ALA A 318 11.96 29.04 -12.09
CA ALA A 318 11.80 30.32 -11.38
C ALA A 318 10.39 30.78 -10.97
N ASP A 319 9.49 29.85 -10.63
CA ASP A 319 8.37 30.01 -9.66
C ASP A 319 7.75 28.64 -9.28
N GLY A 320 8.45 27.53 -9.59
CA GLY A 320 8.00 26.14 -9.33
C GLY A 320 7.97 25.74 -7.85
N VAL A 321 7.88 26.69 -6.93
CA VAL A 321 7.77 26.45 -5.50
C VAL A 321 6.29 26.51 -5.13
N GLN A 322 5.67 25.37 -4.89
CA GLN A 322 4.28 25.32 -4.42
C GLN A 322 4.15 25.72 -2.95
N VAL A 323 5.17 25.42 -2.13
CA VAL A 323 5.18 25.63 -0.68
C VAL A 323 6.46 26.36 -0.28
N PRO A 324 6.41 27.67 -0.01
CA PRO A 324 7.55 28.42 0.52
C PRO A 324 8.02 27.89 1.88
N SER A 325 9.30 28.04 2.19
CA SER A 325 9.87 27.57 3.47
C SER A 325 9.16 28.15 4.71
N GLY A 326 8.72 29.41 4.66
CA GLY A 326 7.96 30.03 5.74
C GLY A 326 6.59 29.40 5.97
N ASP A 327 5.98 28.80 4.94
CA ASP A 327 4.71 28.06 5.09
C ASP A 327 4.96 26.64 5.60
N VAL A 328 6.10 26.03 5.24
CA VAL A 328 6.56 24.77 5.88
C VAL A 328 6.76 24.97 7.38
N GLU A 329 7.43 26.05 7.79
CA GLU A 329 7.65 26.38 9.20
C GLU A 329 6.33 26.53 9.97
N LYS A 330 5.36 27.28 9.40
CA LYS A 330 4.02 27.42 9.99
C LYS A 330 3.29 26.09 10.11
N ALA A 331 3.34 25.25 9.08
CA ALA A 331 2.65 23.96 9.09
C ALA A 331 3.26 23.00 10.12
N ILE A 332 4.59 23.01 10.28
CA ILE A 332 5.28 22.26 11.34
C ILE A 332 4.89 22.78 12.72
N ALA A 333 4.87 24.11 12.91
CA ALA A 333 4.46 24.73 14.16
C ALA A 333 2.99 24.39 14.50
N GLU A 334 2.08 24.38 13.53
CA GLU A 334 0.68 23.99 13.74
C GLU A 334 0.55 22.50 14.11
N LEU A 335 1.40 21.64 13.53
CA LEU A 335 1.40 20.21 13.84
C LEU A 335 1.90 19.92 15.26
N ILE A 336 3.00 20.56 15.66
CA ILE A 336 3.73 20.24 16.89
C ILE A 336 3.33 21.13 18.07
N ASP A 337 3.15 22.43 17.81
CA ASP A 337 2.97 23.49 18.81
C ASP A 337 1.61 24.22 18.72
N GLY A 338 0.67 23.72 17.90
CA GLY A 338 -0.65 24.33 17.63
C GLY A 338 -1.65 24.34 18.81
N GLY A 339 -1.19 24.34 20.06
CA GLY A 339 -2.00 24.53 21.25
C GLY A 339 -3.19 23.55 21.38
N PRO A 340 -4.42 24.05 21.65
CA PRO A 340 -5.61 23.20 21.78
C PRO A 340 -5.93 22.39 20.52
N GLU A 341 -5.79 22.95 19.32
CA GLU A 341 -6.08 22.26 18.06
C GLU A 341 -5.14 21.07 17.85
N ARG A 342 -3.85 21.25 18.16
CA ARG A 342 -2.88 20.15 18.18
C ARG A 342 -3.27 19.04 19.14
N THR A 343 -3.79 19.38 20.32
CA THR A 343 -4.26 18.40 21.32
C THR A 343 -5.49 17.63 20.83
N VAL A 344 -6.45 18.32 20.21
CA VAL A 344 -7.63 17.70 19.59
C VAL A 344 -7.20 16.72 18.50
N ARG A 345 -6.34 17.16 17.57
CA ARG A 345 -5.81 16.33 16.47
C ARG A 345 -5.07 15.10 16.99
N SER A 346 -4.19 15.28 17.98
CA SER A 346 -3.44 14.18 18.60
C SER A 346 -4.36 13.18 19.30
N SER A 347 -5.41 13.67 19.97
CA SER A 347 -6.39 12.80 20.64
C SER A 347 -7.20 12.01 19.63
N ARG A 348 -7.63 12.65 18.54
CA ARG A 348 -8.34 11.99 17.44
C ARG A 348 -7.46 10.94 16.75
N ALA A 349 -6.19 11.24 16.49
CA ALA A 349 -5.26 10.27 15.92
C ALA A 349 -5.12 9.03 16.82
N LYS A 350 -5.01 9.21 18.14
CA LYS A 350 -4.96 8.09 19.10
C LYS A 350 -6.26 7.29 19.17
N GLU A 351 -7.40 7.95 19.05
CA GLU A 351 -8.71 7.29 19.01
C GLU A 351 -8.84 6.40 17.77
N VAL A 352 -8.57 6.94 16.58
CA VAL A 352 -8.60 6.18 15.32
C VAL A 352 -7.59 5.02 15.37
N ALA A 353 -6.39 5.23 15.94
CA ALA A 353 -5.40 4.17 16.11
C ALA A 353 -5.88 3.01 17.01
N ARG A 354 -6.67 3.32 18.06
CA ARG A 354 -7.26 2.30 18.92
C ARG A 354 -8.34 1.51 18.17
N GLU A 355 -9.18 2.19 17.39
CA GLU A 355 -10.17 1.53 16.53
C GLU A 355 -9.49 0.65 15.47
N ALA A 356 -8.41 1.15 14.87
CA ALA A 356 -7.59 0.42 13.90
C ALA A 356 -7.06 -0.90 14.48
N ARG A 357 -6.49 -0.85 15.69
CA ARG A 357 -6.01 -2.05 16.40
C ARG A 357 -7.15 -3.00 16.76
N ALA A 358 -8.25 -2.47 17.29
CA ALA A 358 -9.42 -3.28 17.67
C ALA A 358 -10.04 -4.01 16.47
N ALA A 359 -9.99 -3.44 15.26
CA ALA A 359 -10.46 -4.10 14.04
C ALA A 359 -9.63 -5.34 13.68
N MET A 360 -8.34 -5.36 14.04
CA MET A 360 -7.40 -6.46 13.75
C MET A 360 -7.40 -7.55 14.84
N GLU A 361 -7.86 -7.24 16.06
CA GLU A 361 -7.97 -8.18 17.17
C GLU A 361 -9.08 -9.23 16.94
N GLU A 362 -9.01 -10.35 17.67
CA GLU A 362 -10.04 -11.40 17.59
C GLU A 362 -11.43 -10.83 17.90
N GLY A 363 -12.38 -11.05 16.97
CA GLY A 363 -13.72 -10.47 17.03
C GLY A 363 -13.87 -9.08 16.41
N GLY A 364 -12.77 -8.45 15.99
CA GLY A 364 -12.76 -7.22 15.21
C GLY A 364 -13.28 -7.39 13.78
N SER A 365 -13.57 -6.28 13.10
CA SER A 365 -14.13 -6.30 11.74
C SER A 365 -13.17 -6.91 10.73
N SER A 366 -11.90 -6.49 10.72
CA SER A 366 -10.90 -6.99 9.76
C SER A 366 -10.53 -8.45 10.05
N TYR A 367 -10.50 -8.83 11.33
CA TYR A 367 -10.37 -10.23 11.75
C TYR A 367 -11.51 -11.10 11.22
N SER A 368 -12.75 -10.59 11.30
CA SER A 368 -13.93 -11.28 10.81
C SER A 368 -13.93 -11.43 9.28
N ASP A 369 -13.55 -10.39 8.55
CA ASP A 369 -13.41 -10.43 7.09
C ASP A 369 -12.30 -11.39 6.65
N LEU A 370 -11.17 -11.42 7.37
CA LEU A 370 -10.12 -12.41 7.13
C LEU A 370 -10.61 -13.84 7.35
N THR A 371 -11.37 -14.06 8.42
CA THR A 371 -11.98 -15.36 8.71
C THR A 371 -12.93 -15.79 7.59
N ASP A 372 -13.78 -14.86 7.13
CA ASP A 372 -14.73 -15.11 6.05
C ASP A 372 -14.01 -15.40 4.73
N MET A 373 -12.97 -14.65 4.41
CA MET A 373 -12.16 -14.86 3.20
C MET A 373 -11.48 -16.23 3.21
N ILE A 374 -10.87 -16.63 4.32
CA ILE A 374 -10.24 -17.96 4.46
C ILE A 374 -11.31 -19.06 4.32
N ARG A 375 -12.49 -18.88 4.92
CA ARG A 375 -13.62 -19.83 4.77
C ARG A 375 -14.05 -19.93 3.32
N TYR A 376 -14.19 -18.79 2.64
CA TYR A 376 -14.53 -18.73 1.23
C TYR A 376 -13.50 -19.47 0.37
N ALA A 377 -12.21 -19.29 0.63
CA ALA A 377 -11.14 -20.02 -0.08
C ALA A 377 -11.17 -21.54 0.18
N LEU A 378 -11.62 -21.98 1.36
CA LEU A 378 -11.75 -23.41 1.69
C LEU A 378 -12.90 -24.12 0.93
N GLU A 379 -13.99 -23.41 0.62
CA GLU A 379 -15.19 -24.02 0.03
C GLU A 379 -14.93 -24.65 -1.36
N PRO A 380 -14.30 -23.96 -2.33
CA PRO A 380 -13.91 -24.55 -3.60
C PRO A 380 -12.84 -25.64 -3.46
N SER A 381 -11.89 -25.48 -2.53
CA SER A 381 -10.83 -26.46 -2.29
C SER A 381 -11.40 -27.83 -1.90
N ARG A 382 -12.40 -27.84 -1.02
CA ARG A 382 -13.11 -29.05 -0.60
C ARG A 382 -13.91 -29.70 -1.73
N LYS A 383 -14.59 -28.91 -2.56
CA LYS A 383 -15.31 -29.44 -3.74
C LYS A 383 -14.37 -30.12 -4.74
N ARG A 384 -13.22 -29.52 -5.03
CA ARG A 384 -12.19 -30.12 -5.91
C ARG A 384 -11.51 -31.35 -5.31
N SER A 385 -11.34 -31.42 -3.99
CA SER A 385 -10.82 -32.63 -3.32
C SER A 385 -11.79 -33.81 -3.46
N HIS A 386 -13.10 -33.58 -3.24
CA HIS A 386 -14.14 -34.60 -3.43
C HIS A 386 -14.29 -35.03 -4.90
N GLU A 387 -14.15 -34.10 -5.86
CA GLU A 387 -14.17 -34.42 -7.30
C GLU A 387 -12.91 -35.19 -7.74
N ARG A 388 -11.74 -34.92 -7.14
CA ARG A 388 -10.51 -35.68 -7.42
C ARG A 388 -10.55 -37.09 -6.84
N ASP A 389 -11.10 -37.27 -5.65
CA ASP A 389 -11.30 -38.59 -5.05
C ASP A 389 -12.32 -39.44 -5.84
N THR A 390 -13.17 -38.81 -6.65
CA THR A 390 -14.18 -39.48 -7.48
C THR A 390 -13.80 -39.61 -8.96
N SER A 391 -12.79 -38.86 -9.44
CA SER A 391 -12.37 -38.81 -10.84
C SER A 391 -10.87 -39.09 -10.99
N SER A 392 -10.46 -40.34 -10.77
CA SER A 392 -9.21 -40.83 -11.35
C SER A 392 -9.50 -41.37 -12.75
N MET A 393 -9.28 -40.58 -13.80
CA MET A 393 -8.79 -41.01 -15.13
C MET A 393 -8.81 -39.85 -16.15
N THR A 394 -7.60 -39.48 -16.64
CA THR A 394 -7.23 -38.96 -18.00
C THR A 394 -8.01 -37.76 -18.59
N HIS A 395 -7.48 -36.69 -19.16
CA HIS A 395 -6.28 -36.38 -19.97
C HIS A 395 -6.08 -34.83 -20.00
N PRO A 396 -4.96 -34.30 -20.53
CA PRO A 396 -4.50 -32.93 -20.32
C PRO A 396 -4.88 -31.96 -21.46
N LEU A 397 -4.87 -30.65 -21.18
CA LEU A 397 -4.54 -29.59 -22.14
C LEU A 397 -4.11 -28.28 -21.44
N THR A 398 -3.42 -27.46 -22.22
CA THR A 398 -2.35 -26.48 -21.94
C THR A 398 -2.77 -25.10 -21.41
N ALA A 399 -2.05 -24.62 -20.39
CA ALA A 399 -1.77 -23.22 -20.07
C ALA A 399 -0.30 -23.15 -19.59
N ALA A 400 0.39 -22.01 -19.68
CA ALA A 400 1.78 -21.88 -19.22
C ALA A 400 1.89 -22.25 -17.72
N GLU A 401 2.56 -23.37 -17.44
CA GLU A 401 2.53 -24.01 -16.12
C GLU A 401 3.58 -23.39 -15.20
N LEU A 402 3.13 -22.78 -14.10
CA LEU A 402 4.00 -22.50 -12.95
C LEU A 402 4.32 -23.86 -12.30
N ARG A 403 5.58 -24.27 -12.38
CA ARG A 403 6.11 -25.50 -11.78
C ARG A 403 6.93 -25.14 -10.55
N SER A 404 6.73 -25.86 -9.44
CA SER A 404 7.66 -25.80 -8.30
C SER A 404 9.04 -26.34 -8.71
N ASN A 405 10.08 -26.07 -7.91
CA ASN A 405 11.43 -26.63 -8.14
C ASN A 405 11.44 -28.17 -8.20
N ASP A 406 10.43 -28.84 -7.66
CA ASP A 406 10.28 -30.30 -7.66
C ASP A 406 9.39 -30.83 -8.81
N GLY A 407 8.98 -29.95 -9.74
CA GLY A 407 8.24 -30.34 -10.94
C GLY A 407 6.74 -30.58 -10.75
N GLU A 408 6.19 -30.27 -9.58
CA GLU A 408 4.77 -30.43 -9.26
C GLU A 408 3.91 -29.33 -9.92
N LYS A 409 2.76 -29.71 -10.47
CA LYS A 409 1.84 -28.82 -11.19
C LYS A 409 1.07 -27.95 -10.18
N ILE A 410 1.24 -26.63 -10.22
CA ILE A 410 0.47 -25.70 -9.39
C ILE A 410 -0.84 -25.37 -10.14
N GLU A 411 -1.95 -25.98 -9.75
CA GLU A 411 -3.28 -25.59 -10.24
C GLU A 411 -3.78 -24.36 -9.46
N ALA A 412 -3.99 -23.23 -10.15
CA ALA A 412 -4.47 -22.01 -9.50
C ALA A 412 -5.90 -22.17 -8.97
N GLY A 413 -6.12 -21.72 -7.73
CA GLY A 413 -7.42 -21.61 -7.07
C GLY A 413 -8.21 -20.37 -7.52
N ALA A 414 -9.08 -19.87 -6.64
CA ALA A 414 -9.84 -18.63 -6.85
C ALA A 414 -8.91 -17.39 -6.88
N PRO A 415 -8.83 -16.61 -7.98
CA PRO A 415 -8.05 -15.38 -8.01
C PRO A 415 -8.69 -14.28 -7.15
N LEU A 416 -7.90 -13.69 -6.25
CA LEU A 416 -8.26 -12.54 -5.43
C LEU A 416 -7.31 -11.38 -5.74
N SER A 417 -7.83 -10.16 -5.86
CA SER A 417 -7.01 -8.96 -6.07
C SER A 417 -6.90 -8.16 -4.79
N LEU A 418 -5.68 -7.75 -4.41
CA LEU A 418 -5.46 -6.82 -3.29
C LEU A 418 -5.43 -5.38 -3.81
N GLN A 419 -6.36 -4.57 -3.32
CA GLN A 419 -6.40 -3.14 -3.52
C GLN A 419 -5.78 -2.44 -2.30
N SER A 420 -4.85 -1.53 -2.56
CA SER A 420 -4.29 -0.59 -1.58
C SER A 420 -5.04 0.72 -1.66
#